data_AF-A0A8C5RXH3-F1
#
_entry.id   AF-A0A8C5RXH3-F1
#
_cell.length_a   1.000
_cell.length_b   1.000
_cell.length_c   1.000
_cell.angle_alpha   90.00
_cell.angle_beta   90.00
_cell.angle_gamma   90.00
#
_symmetry.space_group_name_H-M   'P 1'
#
loop_
_entity.id
_entity.type
_entity.pdbx_description
1 polymer ?
#
loop_
_entity_poly.entity_id
_entity_poly.type
_entity_poly.pdbx_seq_one_letter_code
_entity_poly.pdbx_strand_id
1 'polypeptide(L)'
;ARLQGVDLGRTLLQVSQEKQEKKHQWDTVTSKIELKQTLKQDQQNQVQHLKCTVNELKAEKLQISSSMQRRQQLEEQTVELTTEVQSLNREIKDAKEQLFPLETTLGKLQQEKEELSNKKNTSNKITQEKINDIKEKVKNIHNHMREIENYIQGRKDEYKQQKESELEKVTVQLIDSEKKKEKINKEMGTIRQDIDTQKIQERWLEDNLTLRKRNEDLKEVEDNIKQLLKEMGEMQVPQLKRNQKHLEEKIEDLKRSHNLALGRQHGFEEEILRYKRELKEQQFKNAEEKYREMMIIMRTTELANKDLDIYYRALDQAIMTFHSMKMEEINKIIRDLWRSTYRGQDIDYIEIRSDADENISASDKRRNYNYRVVMTKGDTALDMRGRCSAGQKVCSIFFIAGDQACCLMLPSHDIFYSCFQVFFQSLWLL
;
A
#
# COMPACT_ATOMS: atom_id res chain seq x y z
N ALA A 1 28.37 51.77 -40.03
CA ALA A 1 29.31 51.74 -41.17
C ALA A 1 28.53 52.16 -42.41
N ARG A 2 28.87 53.25 -43.11
CA ARG A 2 29.77 53.17 -44.27
C ARG A 2 29.55 51.85 -45.01
N LEU A 3 28.69 51.88 -46.03
CA LEU A 3 28.60 50.84 -47.05
C LEU A 3 29.90 50.94 -47.86
N GLN A 4 30.92 50.20 -47.42
CA GLN A 4 32.21 50.10 -48.09
C GLN A 4 32.40 48.64 -48.52
N GLY A 5 32.61 48.44 -49.82
CA GLY A 5 33.11 47.18 -50.38
C GLY A 5 32.11 46.43 -51.27
N VAL A 6 31.88 46.93 -52.49
CA VAL A 6 31.43 46.06 -53.60
C VAL A 6 32.69 45.49 -54.24
N ASP A 7 32.92 44.22 -53.98
CA ASP A 7 34.04 43.43 -54.48
C ASP A 7 33.62 42.79 -55.82
N LEU A 8 34.07 43.36 -56.95
CA LEU A 8 33.59 43.09 -58.31
C LEU A 8 34.19 41.80 -58.96
N GLY A 9 34.63 40.83 -58.15
CA GLY A 9 35.23 39.57 -58.61
C GLY A 9 34.49 38.28 -58.20
N ARG A 10 33.20 38.35 -57.87
CA ARG A 10 32.46 37.22 -57.28
C ARG A 10 31.47 36.59 -58.26
N THR A 11 31.59 35.28 -58.45
CA THR A 11 30.65 34.48 -59.26
C THR A 11 29.30 34.32 -58.53
N LEU A 12 28.17 34.36 -59.26
CA LEU A 12 26.81 34.20 -58.70
C LEU A 12 26.67 32.96 -57.79
N LEU A 13 27.39 31.89 -58.12
CA LEU A 13 27.45 30.63 -57.38
C LEU A 13 28.10 30.77 -56.00
N GLN A 14 29.17 31.57 -55.87
CA GLN A 14 29.83 31.86 -54.59
C GLN A 14 28.93 32.70 -53.68
N VAL A 15 28.26 33.71 -54.23
CA VAL A 15 27.30 34.55 -53.48
C VAL A 15 26.08 33.72 -53.02
N SER A 16 25.63 32.77 -53.84
CA SER A 16 24.55 31.85 -53.47
C SER A 16 24.96 30.89 -52.33
N GLN A 17 26.19 30.35 -52.38
CA GLN A 17 26.72 29.51 -51.30
C GLN A 17 26.91 30.31 -50.01
N GLU A 18 27.51 31.51 -50.06
CA GLU A 18 27.63 32.40 -48.90
C GLU A 18 26.27 32.77 -48.31
N LYS A 19 25.26 33.04 -49.15
CA LYS A 19 23.88 33.31 -48.71
C LYS A 19 23.27 32.10 -48.00
N GLN A 20 23.49 30.89 -48.52
CA GLN A 20 22.96 29.67 -47.94
C GLN A 20 23.66 29.32 -46.61
N GLU A 21 24.98 29.50 -46.53
CA GLU A 21 25.74 29.37 -45.28
C GLU A 21 25.31 30.39 -44.23
N LYS A 22 25.13 31.66 -44.63
CA LYS A 22 24.63 32.70 -43.72
C LYS A 22 23.20 32.44 -43.29
N LYS A 23 22.37 31.86 -44.15
CA LYS A 23 21.01 31.41 -43.79
C LYS A 23 21.06 30.25 -42.80
N HIS A 24 21.90 29.24 -43.00
CA HIS A 24 22.07 28.16 -42.02
C HIS A 24 22.63 28.66 -40.68
N GLN A 25 23.58 29.60 -40.69
CA GLN A 25 24.08 30.26 -39.48
C GLN A 25 22.95 31.03 -38.78
N TRP A 26 22.12 31.73 -39.54
CA TRP A 26 20.95 32.46 -39.03
C TRP A 26 19.92 31.51 -38.42
N ASP A 27 19.52 30.45 -39.13
CA ASP A 27 18.58 29.42 -38.65
C ASP A 27 19.10 28.74 -37.37
N THR A 28 20.41 28.47 -37.30
CA THR A 28 21.06 27.89 -36.11
C THR A 28 21.05 28.85 -34.92
N VAL A 29 21.29 30.15 -35.17
CA VAL A 29 21.26 31.18 -34.12
C VAL A 29 19.82 31.42 -33.65
N THR A 30 18.85 31.48 -34.56
CA THR A 30 17.42 31.60 -34.25
C THR A 30 16.95 30.41 -33.42
N SER A 31 17.30 29.17 -33.80
CA SER A 31 16.99 27.97 -33.03
C SER A 31 17.61 28.02 -31.61
N LYS A 32 18.84 28.52 -31.48
CA LYS A 32 19.47 28.71 -30.15
C LYS A 32 18.80 29.80 -29.32
N ILE A 33 18.30 30.86 -29.95
CA ILE A 33 17.54 31.92 -29.27
C ILE A 33 16.20 31.38 -28.78
N GLU A 34 15.47 30.65 -29.62
CA GLU A 34 14.21 30.01 -29.25
C GLU A 34 14.40 29.03 -28.09
N LEU A 35 15.45 28.20 -28.12
CA LEU A 35 15.77 27.25 -27.05
C LEU A 35 16.17 27.95 -25.74
N LYS A 36 16.87 29.08 -25.82
CA LYS A 36 17.14 29.92 -24.63
C LYS A 36 15.88 30.62 -24.12
N GLN A 37 14.95 30.95 -25.00
CA GLN A 37 13.70 31.62 -24.65
C GLN A 37 12.71 30.66 -23.99
N THR A 38 12.62 29.41 -24.47
CA THR A 38 11.88 28.34 -23.77
C THR A 38 12.51 28.03 -22.42
N LEU A 39 13.84 27.90 -22.34
CA LEU A 39 14.53 27.68 -21.06
C LEU A 39 14.29 28.82 -20.06
N LYS A 40 14.29 30.07 -20.53
CA LYS A 40 13.97 31.24 -19.69
C LYS A 40 12.53 31.19 -19.20
N GLN A 41 11.58 30.80 -20.06
CA GLN A 41 10.18 30.66 -19.69
C GLN A 41 9.98 29.54 -18.66
N ASP A 42 10.65 28.40 -18.83
CA ASP A 42 10.61 27.28 -17.87
C ASP A 42 11.19 27.69 -16.51
N GLN A 43 12.33 28.39 -16.50
CA GLN A 43 12.91 28.94 -15.27
C GLN A 43 11.98 29.97 -14.61
N GLN A 44 11.30 30.83 -15.39
CA GLN A 44 10.31 31.76 -14.85
C GLN A 44 9.10 31.04 -14.24
N ASN A 45 8.61 29.98 -14.89
CA ASN A 45 7.52 29.16 -14.39
C ASN A 45 7.92 28.43 -13.10
N GLN A 46 9.14 27.89 -13.02
CA GLN A 46 9.68 27.28 -11.81
C GLN A 46 9.83 28.29 -10.66
N VAL A 47 10.33 29.50 -10.96
CA VAL A 47 10.42 30.57 -9.96
C VAL A 47 9.04 30.99 -9.46
N GLN A 48 8.04 31.06 -10.35
CA GLN A 48 6.68 31.39 -9.96
C GLN A 48 6.06 30.29 -9.10
N HIS A 49 6.27 29.02 -9.45
CA HIS A 49 5.84 27.87 -8.66
C HIS A 49 6.48 27.90 -7.27
N LEU A 50 7.80 28.10 -7.17
CA LEU A 50 8.51 28.22 -5.90
C LEU A 50 8.04 29.42 -5.07
N LYS A 51 7.64 30.54 -5.70
CA LYS A 51 7.03 31.67 -4.99
C LYS A 51 5.66 31.32 -4.42
N CYS A 52 4.82 30.61 -5.19
CA CYS A 52 3.53 30.12 -4.70
C CYS A 52 3.71 29.19 -3.51
N THR A 53 4.60 28.20 -3.59
CA THR A 53 4.85 27.27 -2.48
C THR A 53 5.42 27.98 -1.25
N VAL A 54 6.32 28.96 -1.42
CA VAL A 54 6.82 29.78 -0.30
C VAL A 54 5.70 30.59 0.36
N ASN A 55 4.76 31.11 -0.42
CA ASN A 55 3.63 31.87 0.13
C ASN A 55 2.63 30.95 0.85
N GLU A 56 2.37 29.76 0.31
CA GLU A 56 1.55 28.73 0.96
C GLU A 56 2.17 28.30 2.29
N LEU A 57 3.46 27.95 2.31
CA LEU A 57 4.18 27.58 3.53
C LEU A 57 4.24 28.72 4.55
N LYS A 58 4.31 29.98 4.10
CA LYS A 58 4.22 31.16 4.99
C LYS A 58 2.82 31.31 5.58
N ALA A 59 1.77 31.08 4.80
CA ALA A 59 0.39 31.12 5.28
C ALA A 59 0.14 30.01 6.30
N GLU A 60 0.61 28.79 6.02
CA GLU A 60 0.55 27.66 6.97
C GLU A 60 1.33 27.96 8.25
N LYS A 61 2.54 28.52 8.16
CA LYS A 61 3.32 28.93 9.33
C LYS A 61 2.58 29.96 10.19
N LEU A 62 1.94 30.94 9.56
CA LEU A 62 1.15 31.95 10.27
C LEU A 62 -0.07 31.32 10.95
N GLN A 63 -0.76 30.40 10.27
CA GLN A 63 -1.91 29.67 10.82
C GLN A 63 -1.51 28.76 12.01
N ILE A 64 -0.36 28.10 11.93
CA ILE A 64 0.19 27.31 13.04
C ILE A 64 0.56 28.23 14.20
N SER A 65 1.19 29.38 13.94
CA SER A 65 1.54 30.36 14.98
C SER A 65 0.30 30.91 15.69
N SER A 66 -0.76 31.25 14.97
CA SER A 66 -2.01 31.72 15.57
C SER A 66 -2.70 30.61 16.38
N SER A 67 -2.65 29.36 15.89
CA SER A 67 -3.20 28.21 16.61
C SER A 67 -2.41 27.93 17.90
N MET A 68 -1.09 28.11 17.88
CA MET A 68 -0.22 27.96 19.05
C MET A 68 -0.50 29.02 20.12
N GLN A 69 -0.67 30.29 19.71
CA GLN A 69 -1.08 31.37 20.63
C GLN A 69 -2.44 31.10 21.25
N ARG A 70 -3.41 30.63 20.46
CA ARG A 70 -4.74 30.24 20.97
C ARG A 70 -4.66 29.07 21.95
N ARG A 71 -3.77 28.10 21.70
CA ARG A 71 -3.52 26.98 22.62
C ARG A 71 -2.96 27.47 23.95
N GLN A 72 -1.99 28.39 23.93
CA GLN A 72 -1.42 28.99 25.15
C GLN A 72 -2.48 29.73 25.96
N GLN A 73 -3.32 30.54 25.32
CA GLN A 73 -4.43 31.23 26.01
C GLN A 73 -5.41 30.25 26.67
N LEU A 74 -5.74 29.15 25.99
CA LEU A 74 -6.62 28.12 26.56
C LEU A 74 -5.95 27.36 27.72
N GLU A 75 -4.65 27.11 27.65
CA GLU A 75 -3.87 26.52 28.76
C GLU A 75 -3.87 27.44 29.98
N GLU A 76 -3.62 28.74 29.80
CA GLU A 76 -3.69 29.74 30.87
C GLU A 76 -5.09 29.79 31.52
N GLN A 77 -6.15 29.86 30.71
CA GLN A 77 -7.54 29.82 31.21
C GLN A 77 -7.85 28.53 31.97
N THR A 78 -7.32 27.38 31.52
CA THR A 78 -7.51 26.10 32.21
C THR A 78 -6.84 26.11 33.58
N VAL A 79 -5.63 26.69 33.68
CA VAL A 79 -4.93 26.83 34.96
C VAL A 79 -5.70 27.76 35.89
N GLU A 80 -6.15 28.93 35.41
CA GLU A 80 -6.96 29.87 36.20
C GLU A 80 -8.23 29.22 36.75
N LEU A 81 -9.04 28.60 35.89
CA LEU A 81 -10.27 27.89 36.30
C LEU A 81 -9.97 26.75 37.27
N THR A 82 -8.86 26.03 37.09
CA THR A 82 -8.48 24.96 38.02
C THR A 82 -8.13 25.52 39.41
N THR A 83 -7.44 26.65 39.47
CA THR A 83 -7.13 27.31 40.74
C THR A 83 -8.37 27.86 41.44
N GLU A 84 -9.34 28.39 40.69
CA GLU A 84 -10.62 28.87 41.20
C GLU A 84 -11.48 27.72 41.74
N VAL A 85 -11.54 26.59 41.02
CA VAL A 85 -12.21 25.38 41.53
C VAL A 85 -11.57 24.88 42.82
N GLN A 86 -10.24 24.96 42.95
CA GLN A 86 -9.56 24.56 44.17
C GLN A 86 -9.84 25.51 45.35
N SER A 87 -9.91 26.83 45.12
CA SER A 87 -10.27 27.78 46.18
C SER A 87 -11.72 27.60 46.62
N LEU A 88 -12.65 27.47 45.69
CA LEU A 88 -14.07 27.23 45.99
C LEU A 88 -14.27 25.91 46.76
N ASN A 89 -13.52 24.86 46.43
CA ASN A 89 -13.59 23.61 47.18
C ASN A 89 -13.07 23.74 48.62
N ARG A 90 -12.07 24.59 48.87
CA ARG A 90 -11.61 24.89 50.24
C ARG A 90 -12.68 25.66 51.01
N GLU A 91 -13.29 26.67 50.40
CA GLU A 91 -14.38 27.44 51.03
C GLU A 91 -15.59 26.56 51.38
N ILE A 92 -15.98 25.64 50.47
CA ILE A 92 -17.06 24.67 50.74
C ILE A 92 -16.69 23.75 51.91
N LYS A 93 -15.44 23.32 52.02
CA LYS A 93 -14.98 22.47 53.11
C LYS A 93 -15.04 23.22 54.45
N ASP A 94 -14.53 24.44 54.50
CA ASP A 94 -14.55 25.29 55.70
C ASP A 94 -15.98 25.60 56.14
N ALA A 95 -16.89 25.88 55.19
CA ALA A 95 -18.31 26.11 55.48
C ALA A 95 -19.01 24.86 56.04
N LYS A 96 -18.65 23.66 55.55
CA LYS A 96 -19.15 22.38 56.11
C LYS A 96 -18.62 22.12 57.51
N GLU A 97 -17.36 22.44 57.78
CA GLU A 97 -16.77 22.28 59.12
C GLU A 97 -17.43 23.24 60.14
N GLN A 98 -17.86 24.43 59.72
CA GLN A 98 -18.63 25.36 60.56
C GLN A 98 -20.10 24.94 60.80
N LEU A 99 -20.67 24.10 59.94
CA LEU A 99 -22.05 23.61 60.07
C LEU A 99 -22.22 22.62 61.24
N PHE A 100 -21.22 21.76 61.47
CA PHE A 100 -21.24 20.75 62.53
C PHE A 100 -21.43 21.32 63.96
N PRO A 101 -20.69 22.36 64.40
CA PRO A 101 -20.92 22.96 65.71
C PRO A 101 -22.28 23.67 65.82
N LEU A 102 -22.80 24.25 64.73
CA LEU A 102 -24.12 24.89 64.70
C LEU A 102 -25.26 23.86 64.81
N GLU A 103 -25.14 22.72 64.15
CA GLU A 103 -26.09 21.62 64.27
C GLU A 103 -26.09 21.03 65.69
N THR A 104 -24.90 20.93 66.29
CA THR A 104 -24.73 20.48 67.68
C THR A 104 -25.35 21.47 68.68
N THR A 105 -25.21 22.79 68.48
CA THR A 105 -25.84 23.78 69.36
C THR A 105 -27.36 23.83 69.19
N LEU A 106 -27.86 23.64 67.96
CA LEU A 106 -29.30 23.60 67.69
C LEU A 106 -29.97 22.37 68.33
N GLY A 107 -29.32 21.21 68.29
CA GLY A 107 -29.79 20.00 68.99
C GLY A 107 -29.88 20.19 70.51
N LYS A 108 -28.88 20.84 71.12
CA LYS A 108 -28.91 21.18 72.57
C LYS A 108 -30.07 22.11 72.91
N LEU A 109 -30.29 23.15 72.11
CA LEU A 109 -31.39 24.10 72.33
C LEU A 109 -32.79 23.46 72.14
N GLN A 110 -32.93 22.51 71.22
CA GLN A 110 -34.17 21.74 71.05
C GLN A 110 -34.45 20.86 72.27
N GLN A 111 -33.42 20.17 72.78
CA GLN A 111 -33.55 19.34 73.98
C GLN A 111 -33.89 20.18 75.21
N GLU A 112 -33.25 21.33 75.40
CA GLU A 112 -33.58 22.28 76.50
C GLU A 112 -35.02 22.78 76.41
N LYS A 113 -35.52 23.09 75.20
CA LYS A 113 -36.91 23.51 74.97
C LYS A 113 -37.90 22.41 75.35
N GLU A 114 -37.61 21.17 74.99
CA GLU A 114 -38.47 20.02 75.29
C GLU A 114 -38.51 19.72 76.80
N GLU A 115 -37.36 19.80 77.48
CA GLU A 115 -37.27 19.69 78.94
C GLU A 115 -38.06 20.80 79.65
N LEU A 116 -37.96 22.05 79.19
CA LEU A 116 -38.73 23.18 79.73
C LEU A 116 -40.24 23.01 79.53
N SER A 117 -40.66 22.54 78.35
CA SER A 117 -42.07 22.25 78.05
C SER A 117 -42.63 21.16 78.97
N ASN A 118 -41.87 20.10 79.18
CA ASN A 118 -42.25 18.99 80.07
C ASN A 118 -42.33 19.43 81.54
N LYS A 119 -41.37 20.23 82.04
CA LYS A 119 -41.41 20.83 83.40
C LYS A 119 -42.63 21.76 83.59
N LYS A 120 -42.98 22.55 82.58
CA LYS A 120 -44.17 23.41 82.62
C LYS A 120 -45.46 22.58 82.70
N ASN A 121 -45.57 21.54 81.89
CA ASN A 121 -46.74 20.68 81.84
C ASN A 121 -46.95 19.87 83.13
N THR A 122 -45.88 19.35 83.74
CA THR A 122 -45.96 18.64 85.03
C THR A 122 -46.33 19.58 86.17
N SER A 123 -45.73 20.78 86.23
CA SER A 123 -46.10 21.80 87.23
C SER A 123 -47.56 22.25 87.12
N ASN A 124 -48.07 22.43 85.89
CA ASN A 124 -49.48 22.75 85.67
C ASN A 124 -50.43 21.64 86.14
N LYS A 125 -50.09 20.36 85.89
CA LYS A 125 -50.89 19.22 86.37
C LYS A 125 -50.97 19.18 87.91
N ILE A 126 -49.84 19.33 88.59
CA ILE A 126 -49.77 19.36 90.06
C ILE A 126 -50.59 20.53 90.62
N THR A 127 -50.52 21.70 89.98
CA THR A 127 -51.28 22.88 90.41
C THR A 127 -52.79 22.65 90.23
N GLN A 128 -53.19 22.01 89.14
CA GLN A 128 -54.59 21.67 88.87
C GLN A 128 -55.14 20.63 89.86
N GLU A 129 -54.35 19.64 90.24
CA GLU A 129 -54.69 18.64 91.26
C GLU A 129 -54.89 19.30 92.64
N LYS A 130 -53.99 20.20 93.05
CA LYS A 130 -54.13 20.96 94.30
C LYS A 130 -55.39 21.82 94.34
N ILE A 131 -55.76 22.42 93.21
CA ILE A 131 -57.00 23.20 93.09
C ILE A 131 -58.23 22.29 93.28
N ASN A 132 -58.20 21.08 92.73
CA ASN A 132 -59.29 20.12 92.87
C ASN A 132 -59.43 19.61 94.32
N ASP A 133 -58.32 19.31 94.99
CA ASP A 133 -58.30 18.95 96.43
C ASP A 133 -58.89 20.05 97.32
N ILE A 134 -58.57 21.31 97.04
CA ILE A 134 -59.13 22.46 97.78
C ILE A 134 -60.65 22.54 97.54
N LYS A 135 -61.12 22.31 96.31
CA LYS A 135 -62.56 22.30 96.00
C LYS A 135 -63.31 21.17 96.74
N GLU A 136 -62.70 20.00 96.89
CA GLU A 136 -63.28 18.91 97.69
C GLU A 136 -63.33 19.23 99.19
N LYS A 137 -62.26 19.81 99.74
CA LYS A 137 -62.23 20.24 101.15
C LYS A 137 -63.29 21.30 101.45
N VAL A 138 -63.53 22.23 100.53
CA VAL A 138 -64.60 23.23 100.65
C VAL A 138 -65.98 22.59 100.65
N LYS A 139 -66.22 21.57 99.79
CA LYS A 139 -67.48 20.80 99.80
C LYS A 139 -67.70 20.07 101.13
N ASN A 140 -66.64 19.48 101.70
CA ASN A 140 -66.75 18.74 102.96
C ASN A 140 -67.03 19.67 104.15
N ILE A 141 -66.42 20.86 104.19
CA ILE A 141 -66.72 21.89 105.20
C ILE A 141 -68.19 22.32 105.10
N HIS A 142 -68.72 22.47 103.87
CA HIS A 142 -70.12 22.81 103.63
C HIS A 142 -71.09 21.71 104.11
N ASN A 143 -70.71 20.43 103.98
CA ASN A 143 -71.50 19.31 104.49
C ASN A 143 -71.51 19.27 106.02
N HIS A 144 -70.38 19.52 106.68
CA HIS A 144 -70.33 19.57 108.14
C HIS A 144 -71.06 20.80 108.72
N MET A 145 -71.05 21.94 108.03
CA MET A 145 -71.91 23.08 108.39
C MET A 145 -73.40 22.70 108.32
N ARG A 146 -73.80 21.94 107.29
CA ARG A 146 -75.18 21.45 107.10
C ARG A 146 -75.59 20.44 108.16
N GLU A 147 -74.69 19.59 108.63
CA GLU A 147 -74.94 18.62 109.70
C GLU A 147 -75.10 19.31 111.08
N ILE A 148 -74.37 20.40 111.34
CA ILE A 148 -74.49 21.20 112.56
C ILE A 148 -75.80 22.01 112.56
N GLU A 149 -76.23 22.56 111.41
CA GLU A 149 -77.54 23.22 111.26
C GLU A 149 -78.71 22.25 111.44
N ASN A 150 -78.58 21.01 110.95
CA ASN A 150 -79.63 20.00 111.06
C ASN A 150 -79.86 19.47 112.49
N TYR A 151 -78.89 19.59 113.40
CA TYR A 151 -79.04 19.12 114.79
C TYR A 151 -79.75 20.14 115.71
N ILE A 152 -79.74 21.43 115.35
CA ILE A 152 -80.31 22.51 116.17
C ILE A 152 -81.82 22.71 115.86
N GLN A 153 -82.31 22.29 114.69
CA GLN A 153 -83.55 22.81 114.11
C GLN A 153 -84.72 21.83 113.92
N GLY A 154 -84.85 20.72 114.67
CA GLY A 154 -86.15 20.02 114.58
C GLY A 154 -86.34 18.69 115.27
N ARG A 155 -86.83 18.72 116.51
CA ARG A 155 -87.91 17.83 116.92
C ARG A 155 -89.22 18.37 116.34
N LYS A 156 -89.79 17.66 115.37
CA LYS A 156 -91.18 17.17 115.30
C LYS A 156 -91.54 16.89 113.84
N ASP A 157 -92.11 15.70 113.65
CA ASP A 157 -92.39 14.99 112.40
C ASP A 157 -93.28 15.69 111.35
N GLU A 158 -93.63 16.97 111.52
CA GLU A 158 -94.53 17.68 110.60
C GLU A 158 -93.77 18.42 109.47
N TYR A 159 -92.48 18.74 109.63
CA TYR A 159 -91.63 19.24 108.54
C TYR A 159 -91.21 18.12 107.56
N LYS A 160 -91.28 16.86 108.02
CA LYS A 160 -90.91 15.65 107.28
C LYS A 160 -91.88 15.38 106.13
N GLN A 161 -93.20 15.45 106.37
CA GLN A 161 -94.20 15.22 105.33
C GLN A 161 -94.21 16.30 104.23
N GLN A 162 -93.96 17.56 104.59
CA GLN A 162 -93.90 18.65 103.62
C GLN A 162 -92.63 18.54 102.74
N LYS A 163 -91.49 18.17 103.35
CA LYS A 163 -90.26 17.89 102.61
C LYS A 163 -90.30 16.58 101.83
N GLU A 164 -91.02 15.55 102.28
CA GLU A 164 -91.27 14.31 101.52
C GLU A 164 -92.11 14.57 100.26
N SER A 165 -93.14 15.43 100.33
CA SER A 165 -93.91 15.84 99.14
C SER A 165 -93.07 16.67 98.15
N GLU A 166 -92.20 17.55 98.63
CA GLU A 166 -91.23 18.26 97.77
C GLU A 166 -90.18 17.30 97.20
N LEU A 167 -89.74 16.32 97.98
CA LEU A 167 -88.83 15.27 97.55
C LEU A 167 -89.47 14.43 96.44
N GLU A 168 -90.73 14.04 96.56
CA GLU A 168 -91.48 13.28 95.54
C GLU A 168 -91.55 14.05 94.21
N LYS A 169 -91.85 15.35 94.26
CA LYS A 169 -91.87 16.22 93.06
C LYS A 169 -90.49 16.33 92.42
N VAL A 170 -89.45 16.53 93.22
CA VAL A 170 -88.06 16.57 92.74
C VAL A 170 -87.64 15.20 92.21
N THR A 171 -88.12 14.10 92.79
CA THR A 171 -87.84 12.73 92.34
C THR A 171 -88.49 12.45 90.99
N VAL A 172 -89.74 12.90 90.78
CA VAL A 172 -90.40 12.82 89.46
C VAL A 172 -89.65 13.65 88.41
N GLN A 173 -89.23 14.87 88.75
CA GLN A 173 -88.40 15.70 87.85
C GLN A 173 -87.02 15.10 87.58
N LEU A 174 -86.43 14.41 88.56
CA LEU A 174 -85.18 13.68 88.41
C LEU A 174 -85.35 12.51 87.46
N ILE A 175 -86.41 11.70 87.63
CA ILE A 175 -86.74 10.57 86.75
C ILE A 175 -86.98 11.05 85.31
N ASP A 176 -87.73 12.14 85.11
CA ASP A 176 -87.94 12.70 83.77
C ASP A 176 -86.66 13.27 83.17
N SER A 177 -85.78 13.86 83.99
CA SER A 177 -84.46 14.32 83.54
C SER A 177 -83.53 13.14 83.22
N GLU A 178 -83.60 12.05 83.97
CA GLU A 178 -82.88 10.80 83.72
C GLU A 178 -83.34 10.16 82.41
N LYS A 179 -84.65 10.11 82.15
CA LYS A 179 -85.22 9.64 80.88
C LYS A 179 -84.78 10.51 79.69
N LYS A 180 -84.75 11.83 79.85
CA LYS A 180 -84.25 12.74 78.81
C LYS A 180 -82.76 12.54 78.56
N LYS A 181 -81.95 12.40 79.62
CA LYS A 181 -80.52 12.08 79.53
C LYS A 181 -80.28 10.75 78.83
N GLU A 182 -81.09 9.74 79.12
CA GLU A 182 -80.99 8.43 78.50
C GLU A 182 -81.39 8.46 77.01
N LYS A 183 -82.42 9.25 76.67
CA LYS A 183 -82.79 9.51 75.26
C LYS A 183 -81.66 10.24 74.51
N ILE A 184 -81.09 11.29 75.09
CA ILE A 184 -79.96 12.03 74.51
C ILE A 184 -78.74 11.11 74.37
N ASN A 185 -78.47 10.22 75.33
CA ASN A 185 -77.38 9.26 75.21
C ASN A 185 -77.60 8.26 74.07
N LYS A 186 -78.84 7.79 73.85
CA LYS A 186 -79.17 6.92 72.72
C LYS A 186 -78.97 7.65 71.39
N GLU A 187 -79.46 8.89 71.29
CA GLU A 187 -79.28 9.75 70.11
C GLU A 187 -77.78 10.07 69.86
N MET A 188 -77.00 10.29 70.92
CA MET A 188 -75.56 10.47 70.82
C MET A 188 -74.86 9.18 70.35
N GLY A 189 -75.36 8.02 70.76
CA GLY A 189 -74.88 6.71 70.29
C GLY A 189 -75.14 6.50 68.79
N THR A 190 -76.34 6.82 68.31
CA THR A 190 -76.69 6.71 66.89
C THR A 190 -75.88 7.69 66.05
N ILE A 191 -75.74 8.95 66.48
CA ILE A 191 -74.93 9.95 65.77
C ILE A 191 -73.46 9.51 65.69
N ARG A 192 -72.90 8.87 66.74
CA ARG A 192 -71.54 8.33 66.69
C ARG A 192 -71.41 7.20 65.66
N GLN A 193 -72.37 6.27 65.62
CA GLN A 193 -72.39 5.23 64.59
C GLN A 193 -72.50 5.81 63.18
N ASP A 194 -73.35 6.81 62.98
CA ASP A 194 -73.50 7.48 61.68
C ASP A 194 -72.20 8.17 61.24
N ILE A 195 -71.48 8.84 62.16
CA ILE A 195 -70.17 9.44 61.90
C ILE A 195 -69.14 8.38 61.48
N ASP A 196 -69.09 7.24 62.18
CA ASP A 196 -68.16 6.16 61.83
C ASP A 196 -68.51 5.56 60.45
N THR A 197 -69.80 5.43 60.16
CA THR A 197 -70.28 4.96 58.85
C THR A 197 -69.94 5.93 57.73
N GLN A 198 -70.08 7.25 57.97
CA GLN A 198 -69.72 8.29 57.01
C GLN A 198 -68.21 8.33 56.74
N LYS A 199 -67.36 8.16 57.75
CA LYS A 199 -65.90 8.07 57.56
C LYS A 199 -65.50 6.88 56.69
N ILE A 200 -66.19 5.74 56.84
CA ILE A 200 -65.95 4.57 55.98
C ILE A 200 -66.37 4.86 54.54
N GLN A 201 -67.52 5.52 54.34
CA GLN A 201 -67.99 5.92 53.01
C GLN A 201 -67.08 6.95 52.35
N GLU A 202 -66.60 7.95 53.08
CA GLU A 202 -65.64 8.95 52.61
C GLU A 202 -64.37 8.26 52.11
N ARG A 203 -63.78 7.38 52.91
CA ARG A 203 -62.60 6.60 52.52
C ARG A 203 -62.86 5.75 51.27
N TRP A 204 -64.02 5.10 51.18
CA TRP A 204 -64.39 4.31 50.01
C TRP A 204 -64.50 5.18 48.74
N LEU A 205 -65.04 6.40 48.86
CA LEU A 205 -65.13 7.36 47.76
C LEU A 205 -63.75 7.89 47.34
N GLU A 206 -62.86 8.18 48.30
CA GLU A 206 -61.47 8.56 48.02
C GLU A 206 -60.71 7.44 47.29
N ASP A 207 -60.85 6.19 47.74
CA ASP A 207 -60.26 5.02 47.08
C ASP A 207 -60.82 4.85 45.65
N ASN A 208 -62.13 5.07 45.44
CA ASN A 208 -62.74 4.98 44.11
C ASN A 208 -62.25 6.10 43.18
N LEU A 209 -62.13 7.33 43.68
CA LEU A 209 -61.55 8.46 42.94
C LEU A 209 -60.11 8.19 42.53
N THR A 210 -59.31 7.65 43.45
CA THR A 210 -57.92 7.29 43.20
C THR A 210 -57.83 6.20 42.13
N LEU A 211 -58.67 5.16 42.22
CA LEU A 211 -58.73 4.08 41.25
C LEU A 211 -59.11 4.59 39.84
N ARG A 212 -60.06 5.53 39.74
CA ARG A 212 -60.42 6.14 38.45
C ARG A 212 -59.26 6.91 37.82
N LYS A 213 -58.56 7.75 38.60
CA LYS A 213 -57.37 8.47 38.12
C LYS A 213 -56.29 7.51 37.63
N ARG A 214 -56.00 6.45 38.39
CA ARG A 214 -55.01 5.44 37.99
C ARG A 214 -55.40 4.69 36.71
N ASN A 215 -56.69 4.45 36.50
CA ASN A 215 -57.18 3.84 35.26
C ASN A 215 -57.06 4.79 34.07
N GLU A 216 -57.28 6.09 34.25
CA GLU A 216 -57.02 7.09 33.21
C GLU A 216 -55.54 7.14 32.84
N ASP A 217 -54.64 7.21 33.84
CA ASP A 217 -53.18 7.18 33.63
C ASP A 217 -52.75 5.91 32.88
N LEU A 218 -53.28 4.74 33.26
CA LEU A 218 -53.00 3.47 32.59
C LEU A 218 -53.40 3.50 31.13
N LYS A 219 -54.57 4.06 30.83
CA LYS A 219 -55.10 4.15 29.47
C LYS A 219 -54.24 5.07 28.60
N GLU A 220 -53.79 6.20 29.15
CA GLU A 220 -52.86 7.10 28.48
C GLU A 220 -51.52 6.41 28.17
N VAL A 221 -50.96 5.68 29.13
CA VAL A 221 -49.73 4.89 28.91
C VAL A 221 -49.93 3.79 27.86
N GLU A 222 -51.05 3.08 27.88
CA GLU A 222 -51.37 2.07 26.87
C GLU A 222 -51.50 2.66 25.47
N ASP A 223 -52.11 3.82 25.34
CA ASP A 223 -52.26 4.50 24.05
C ASP A 223 -50.92 5.06 23.55
N ASN A 224 -50.08 5.58 24.44
CA ASN A 224 -48.69 5.95 24.13
C ASN A 224 -47.88 4.73 23.64
N ILE A 225 -48.03 3.57 24.29
CA ILE A 225 -47.38 2.32 23.86
C ILE A 225 -47.85 1.91 22.47
N LYS A 226 -49.17 1.96 22.19
CA LYS A 226 -49.72 1.65 20.87
C LYS A 226 -49.20 2.61 19.80
N GLN A 227 -49.10 3.90 20.10
CA GLN A 227 -48.58 4.90 19.18
C GLN A 227 -47.09 4.65 18.88
N LEU A 228 -46.27 4.43 19.90
CA LEU A 228 -44.85 4.09 19.74
C LEU A 228 -44.65 2.78 18.97
N LEU A 229 -45.49 1.77 19.20
CA LEU A 229 -45.45 0.51 18.42
C LEU A 229 -45.80 0.73 16.96
N LYS A 230 -46.72 1.64 16.66
CA LYS A 230 -47.08 2.01 15.29
C LYS A 230 -45.94 2.76 14.59
N GLU A 231 -45.34 3.73 15.26
CA GLU A 231 -44.15 4.46 14.78
C GLU A 231 -42.94 3.52 14.58
N MET A 232 -42.73 2.57 15.50
CA MET A 232 -41.71 1.52 15.37
C MET A 232 -42.01 0.52 14.25
N GLY A 233 -43.29 0.25 13.95
CA GLY A 233 -43.69 -0.60 12.83
C GLY A 233 -43.52 0.09 11.47
N GLU A 234 -43.69 1.42 11.43
CA GLU A 234 -43.43 2.25 10.26
C GLU A 234 -41.92 2.40 9.97
N MET A 235 -41.08 2.45 11.00
CA MET A 235 -39.66 2.20 10.85
C MET A 235 -39.45 0.72 10.52
N GLN A 236 -39.03 0.40 9.30
CA GLN A 236 -38.70 -0.95 8.86
C GLN A 236 -37.42 -1.51 9.54
N VAL A 237 -37.34 -1.51 10.88
CA VAL A 237 -36.20 -1.95 11.70
C VAL A 237 -35.74 -3.37 11.34
N PRO A 238 -36.64 -4.37 11.11
CA PRO A 238 -36.21 -5.70 10.71
C PRO A 238 -35.55 -5.72 9.32
N GLN A 239 -36.03 -4.86 8.41
CA GLN A 239 -35.55 -4.74 7.04
C GLN A 239 -34.20 -4.01 7.01
N LEU A 240 -34.05 -2.94 7.80
CA LEU A 240 -32.79 -2.26 8.04
C LEU A 240 -31.74 -3.20 8.65
N LYS A 241 -32.09 -4.04 9.62
CA LYS A 241 -31.18 -5.06 10.18
C LYS A 241 -30.73 -6.08 9.14
N ARG A 242 -31.64 -6.56 8.28
CA ARG A 242 -31.28 -7.45 7.17
C ARG A 242 -30.37 -6.77 6.16
N ASN A 243 -30.66 -5.51 5.83
CA ASN A 243 -29.84 -4.72 4.92
C ASN A 243 -28.46 -4.45 5.50
N GLN A 244 -28.36 -4.14 6.79
CA GLN A 244 -27.09 -3.97 7.50
C GLN A 244 -26.26 -5.26 7.41
N LYS A 245 -26.85 -6.40 7.76
CA LYS A 245 -26.15 -7.69 7.69
C LYS A 245 -25.69 -8.01 6.26
N HIS A 246 -26.53 -7.77 5.27
CA HIS A 246 -26.18 -7.99 3.87
C HIS A 246 -25.07 -7.04 3.37
N LEU A 247 -25.07 -5.79 3.84
CA LEU A 247 -24.01 -4.82 3.58
C LEU A 247 -22.70 -5.23 4.26
N GLU A 248 -22.75 -5.73 5.49
CA GLU A 248 -21.58 -6.26 6.21
C GLU A 248 -20.97 -7.46 5.48
N GLU A 249 -21.79 -8.42 5.04
CA GLU A 249 -21.34 -9.56 4.23
C GLU A 249 -20.68 -9.09 2.92
N LYS A 250 -21.29 -8.13 2.20
CA LYS A 250 -20.70 -7.54 0.99
C LYS A 250 -19.37 -6.82 1.27
N ILE A 251 -19.26 -6.10 2.38
CA ILE A 251 -18.02 -5.43 2.78
C ILE A 251 -16.93 -6.48 3.03
N GLU A 252 -17.26 -7.58 3.69
CA GLU A 252 -16.31 -8.64 4.00
C GLU A 252 -15.86 -9.39 2.74
N ASP A 253 -16.77 -9.66 1.81
CA ASP A 253 -16.45 -10.22 0.49
C ASP A 253 -15.56 -9.29 -0.33
N LEU A 254 -15.88 -7.99 -0.36
CA LEU A 254 -15.06 -6.98 -1.04
C LEU A 254 -13.67 -6.86 -0.41
N LYS A 255 -13.55 -6.90 0.91
CA LYS A 255 -12.26 -6.91 1.61
C LYS A 255 -11.45 -8.17 1.27
N ARG A 256 -12.09 -9.33 1.21
CA ARG A 256 -11.43 -10.58 0.81
C ARG A 256 -10.92 -10.50 -0.63
N SER A 257 -11.75 -10.00 -1.55
CA SER A 257 -11.37 -9.79 -2.94
C SER A 257 -10.23 -8.78 -3.08
N HIS A 258 -10.28 -7.68 -2.35
CA HIS A 258 -9.22 -6.67 -2.31
C HIS A 258 -7.89 -7.28 -1.84
N ASN A 259 -7.91 -8.03 -0.74
CA ASN A 259 -6.68 -8.63 -0.20
C ASN A 259 -6.10 -9.69 -1.14
N LEU A 260 -6.94 -10.47 -1.82
CA LEU A 260 -6.52 -11.40 -2.87
C LEU A 260 -5.87 -10.68 -4.05
N ALA A 261 -6.50 -9.59 -4.53
CA ALA A 261 -5.98 -8.79 -5.64
C ALA A 261 -4.65 -8.12 -5.26
N LEU A 262 -4.55 -7.57 -4.05
CA LEU A 262 -3.34 -6.95 -3.51
C LEU A 262 -2.20 -7.98 -3.42
N GLY A 263 -2.47 -9.19 -2.93
CA GLY A 263 -1.48 -10.27 -2.88
C GLY A 263 -0.97 -10.67 -4.27
N ARG A 264 -1.86 -10.74 -5.27
CA ARG A 264 -1.46 -10.99 -6.67
C ARG A 264 -0.63 -9.85 -7.25
N GLN A 265 -1.04 -8.60 -7.00
CA GLN A 265 -0.29 -7.43 -7.43
C GLN A 265 1.14 -7.46 -6.89
N HIS A 266 1.29 -7.75 -5.59
CA HIS A 266 2.61 -7.81 -4.98
C HIS A 266 3.46 -8.95 -5.55
N GLY A 267 2.85 -10.12 -5.80
CA GLY A 267 3.52 -11.22 -6.50
C GLY A 267 4.03 -10.82 -7.90
N PHE A 268 3.20 -10.13 -8.69
CA PHE A 268 3.64 -9.62 -10.00
C PHE A 268 4.70 -8.52 -9.89
N GLU A 269 4.64 -7.65 -8.88
CA GLU A 269 5.67 -6.63 -8.63
C GLU A 269 7.02 -7.28 -8.31
N GLU A 270 7.05 -8.34 -7.50
CA GLU A 270 8.25 -9.11 -7.20
C GLU A 270 8.79 -9.82 -8.45
N GLU A 271 7.93 -10.41 -9.28
CA GLU A 271 8.33 -11.02 -10.54
C GLU A 271 8.92 -9.99 -11.52
N ILE A 272 8.28 -8.83 -11.66
CA ILE A 272 8.79 -7.73 -12.47
C ILE A 272 10.16 -7.27 -11.96
N LEU A 273 10.34 -7.18 -10.63
CA LEU A 273 11.63 -6.85 -10.03
C LEU A 273 12.69 -7.91 -10.31
N ARG A 274 12.33 -9.20 -10.22
CA ARG A 274 13.20 -10.33 -10.55
C ARG A 274 13.63 -10.25 -12.02
N TYR A 275 12.69 -10.14 -12.95
CA TYR A 275 12.99 -10.03 -14.38
C TYR A 275 13.79 -8.78 -14.73
N LYS A 276 13.51 -7.64 -14.10
CA LYS A 276 14.34 -6.43 -14.26
C LYS A 276 15.78 -6.63 -13.75
N ARG A 277 15.99 -7.48 -12.75
CA ARG A 277 17.33 -7.82 -12.24
C ARG A 277 18.03 -8.78 -13.19
N GLU A 278 17.35 -9.83 -13.65
CA GLU A 278 17.85 -10.77 -14.66
C GLU A 278 18.25 -10.03 -15.95
N LEU A 279 17.40 -9.14 -16.47
CA LEU A 279 17.69 -8.30 -17.65
C LEU A 279 18.95 -7.44 -17.49
N LYS A 280 19.36 -7.09 -16.26
CA LYS A 280 20.58 -6.33 -15.99
C LYS A 280 21.84 -7.18 -15.94
N GLU A 281 21.71 -8.50 -15.84
CA GLU A 281 22.85 -9.40 -15.85
C GLU A 281 23.62 -9.29 -17.17
N GLN A 282 24.94 -9.45 -17.12
CA GLN A 282 25.81 -9.23 -18.28
C GLN A 282 25.51 -10.15 -19.47
N GLN A 283 24.89 -11.31 -19.21
CA GLN A 283 24.47 -12.25 -20.24
C GLN A 283 23.33 -11.71 -21.10
N PHE A 284 22.37 -10.99 -20.51
CA PHE A 284 21.22 -10.44 -21.22
C PHE A 284 21.44 -9.00 -21.66
N LYS A 285 22.06 -8.17 -20.81
CA LYS A 285 22.31 -6.76 -21.11
C LYS A 285 23.14 -6.55 -22.38
N ASN A 286 24.15 -7.39 -22.58
CA ASN A 286 25.09 -7.27 -23.71
C ASN A 286 24.84 -8.35 -24.77
N ALA A 287 23.68 -9.03 -24.76
CA ALA A 287 23.40 -10.13 -25.66
C ALA A 287 23.45 -9.70 -27.14
N GLU A 288 22.85 -8.55 -27.47
CA GLU A 288 22.84 -8.04 -28.84
C GLU A 288 24.25 -7.66 -29.33
N GLU A 289 25.04 -7.01 -28.47
CA GLU A 289 26.40 -6.59 -28.80
C GLU A 289 27.32 -7.80 -29.00
N LYS A 290 27.25 -8.79 -28.09
CA LYS A 290 27.98 -10.06 -28.23
C LYS A 290 27.55 -10.85 -29.45
N TYR A 291 26.25 -10.89 -29.77
CA TYR A 291 25.74 -11.52 -30.99
C TYR A 291 26.31 -10.84 -32.23
N ARG A 292 26.30 -9.50 -32.26
CA ARG A 292 26.86 -8.71 -33.38
C ARG A 292 28.37 -8.95 -33.53
N GLU A 293 29.11 -8.95 -32.43
CA GLU A 293 30.55 -9.25 -32.42
C GLU A 293 30.83 -10.65 -32.94
N MET A 294 30.11 -11.67 -32.44
CA MET A 294 30.26 -13.05 -32.91
C MET A 294 29.89 -13.19 -34.39
N MET A 295 28.84 -12.52 -34.86
CA MET A 295 28.46 -12.49 -36.27
C MET A 295 29.54 -11.85 -37.15
N ILE A 296 30.17 -10.76 -36.69
CA ILE A 296 31.29 -10.14 -37.40
C ILE A 296 32.48 -11.10 -37.46
N ILE A 297 32.83 -11.74 -36.34
CA ILE A 297 33.94 -12.71 -36.29
C ILE A 297 33.65 -13.86 -37.25
N MET A 298 32.47 -14.49 -37.15
CA MET A 298 32.06 -15.59 -38.04
C MET A 298 32.09 -15.18 -39.51
N ARG A 299 31.56 -14.00 -39.85
CA ARG A 299 31.55 -13.56 -41.24
C ARG A 299 32.95 -13.23 -41.75
N THR A 300 33.80 -12.64 -40.91
CA THR A 300 35.19 -12.32 -41.25
C THR A 300 36.02 -13.60 -41.42
N THR A 301 35.82 -14.61 -40.57
CA THR A 301 36.51 -15.91 -40.72
C THR A 301 36.02 -16.69 -41.93
N GLU A 302 34.73 -16.64 -42.26
CA GLU A 302 34.20 -17.18 -43.51
C GLU A 302 34.82 -16.52 -44.74
N LEU A 303 34.97 -15.19 -44.73
CA LEU A 303 35.64 -14.48 -45.82
C LEU A 303 37.12 -14.84 -45.91
N ALA A 304 37.83 -14.89 -44.78
CA ALA A 304 39.23 -15.31 -44.75
C ALA A 304 39.43 -16.74 -45.28
N ASN A 305 38.53 -17.67 -44.96
CA ASN A 305 38.56 -19.03 -45.50
C ASN A 305 38.35 -19.06 -47.01
N LYS A 306 37.46 -18.21 -47.55
CA LYS A 306 37.25 -18.08 -48.99
C LYS A 306 38.48 -17.51 -49.68
N ASP A 307 39.09 -16.49 -49.09
CA ASP A 307 40.32 -15.89 -49.62
C ASP A 307 41.46 -16.91 -49.62
N LEU A 308 41.60 -17.72 -48.56
CA LEU A 308 42.56 -18.83 -48.51
C LEU A 308 42.31 -19.87 -49.62
N ASP A 309 41.06 -20.22 -49.92
CA ASP A 309 40.73 -21.13 -51.04
C ASP A 309 41.13 -20.52 -52.40
N ILE A 310 40.89 -19.21 -52.59
CA ILE A 310 41.31 -18.49 -53.80
C ILE A 310 42.84 -18.49 -53.92
N TYR A 311 43.56 -18.17 -52.84
CA TYR A 311 45.03 -18.21 -52.84
C TYR A 311 45.57 -19.62 -53.09
N TYR A 312 44.93 -20.65 -52.53
CA TYR A 312 45.31 -22.05 -52.77
C TYR A 312 45.16 -22.42 -54.25
N ARG A 313 44.03 -22.10 -54.87
CA ARG A 313 43.79 -22.34 -56.30
C ARG A 313 44.74 -21.54 -57.19
N ALA A 314 44.97 -20.27 -56.86
CA ALA A 314 45.89 -19.41 -57.62
C ALA A 314 47.32 -19.93 -57.55
N LEU A 315 47.75 -20.41 -56.38
CA LEU A 315 49.06 -21.04 -56.20
C LEU A 315 49.17 -22.35 -56.96
N ASP A 316 48.17 -23.24 -56.87
CA ASP A 316 48.15 -24.50 -57.63
C ASP A 316 48.24 -24.21 -59.14
N GLN A 317 47.46 -23.26 -59.64
CA GLN A 317 47.51 -22.82 -61.03
C GLN A 317 48.88 -22.25 -61.41
N ALA A 318 49.49 -21.42 -60.57
CA ALA A 318 50.83 -20.89 -60.82
C ALA A 318 51.88 -22.02 -60.90
N ILE A 319 51.81 -22.99 -60.00
CA ILE A 319 52.66 -24.19 -60.02
C ILE A 319 52.44 -25.00 -61.31
N MET A 320 51.18 -25.22 -61.73
CA MET A 320 50.87 -25.90 -63.00
C MET A 320 51.49 -25.17 -64.20
N THR A 321 51.30 -23.84 -64.26
CA THR A 321 51.83 -23.03 -65.36
C THR A 321 53.35 -23.04 -65.39
N PHE A 322 54.00 -22.95 -64.22
CA PHE A 322 55.45 -23.01 -64.11
C PHE A 322 55.98 -24.38 -64.54
N HIS A 323 55.32 -25.47 -64.12
CA HIS A 323 55.68 -26.82 -64.53
C HIS A 323 55.56 -27.00 -66.05
N SER A 324 54.43 -26.58 -66.63
CA SER A 324 54.21 -26.63 -68.09
C SER A 324 55.24 -25.81 -68.86
N MET A 325 55.54 -24.59 -68.40
CA MET A 325 56.57 -23.74 -69.01
C MET A 325 57.96 -24.40 -68.94
N LYS A 326 58.34 -24.95 -67.78
CA LYS A 326 59.62 -25.66 -67.63
C LYS A 326 59.69 -26.91 -68.48
N MET A 327 58.59 -27.63 -68.61
CA MET A 327 58.50 -28.81 -69.46
C MET A 327 58.71 -28.44 -70.94
N GLU A 328 58.14 -27.34 -71.39
CA GLU A 328 58.33 -26.82 -72.74
C GLU A 328 59.77 -26.37 -72.99
N GLU A 329 60.40 -25.68 -72.04
CA GLU A 329 61.82 -25.29 -72.09
C GLU A 329 62.73 -26.51 -72.22
N ILE A 330 62.55 -27.52 -71.35
CA ILE A 330 63.29 -28.80 -71.39
C ILE A 330 63.11 -29.48 -72.75
N ASN A 331 61.87 -29.62 -73.21
CA ASN A 331 61.58 -30.26 -74.49
C ASN A 331 62.19 -29.51 -75.68
N LYS A 332 62.30 -28.19 -75.61
CA LYS A 332 62.99 -27.39 -76.62
C LYS A 332 64.49 -27.72 -76.66
N ILE A 333 65.15 -27.76 -75.50
CA ILE A 333 66.59 -28.06 -75.43
C ILE A 333 66.86 -29.51 -75.86
N ILE A 334 66.05 -30.48 -75.42
CA ILE A 334 66.15 -31.88 -75.84
C ILE A 334 66.00 -32.01 -77.36
N ARG A 335 65.03 -31.32 -77.97
CA ARG A 335 64.85 -31.30 -79.43
C ARG A 335 66.10 -30.75 -80.14
N ASP A 336 66.67 -29.65 -79.63
CA ASP A 336 67.85 -29.01 -80.22
C ASP A 336 69.10 -29.89 -80.08
N LEU A 337 69.33 -30.50 -78.91
CA LEU A 337 70.43 -31.44 -78.65
C LEU A 337 70.32 -32.71 -79.49
N TRP A 338 69.11 -33.27 -79.60
CA TRP A 338 68.84 -34.46 -80.40
C TRP A 338 69.19 -34.21 -81.88
N ARG A 339 68.69 -33.11 -82.46
CA ARG A 339 68.98 -32.73 -83.85
C ARG A 339 70.47 -32.49 -84.11
N SER A 340 71.19 -31.92 -83.14
CA SER A 340 72.62 -31.64 -83.27
C SER A 340 73.48 -32.91 -83.27
N THR A 341 73.07 -33.93 -82.50
CA THR A 341 73.96 -35.06 -82.16
C THR A 341 73.53 -36.39 -82.78
N TYR A 342 72.24 -36.63 -82.95
CA TYR A 342 71.73 -37.88 -83.54
C TYR A 342 71.81 -37.83 -85.06
N ARG A 343 72.60 -38.73 -85.66
CA ARG A 343 72.81 -38.80 -87.13
C ARG A 343 71.93 -39.83 -87.85
N GLY A 344 71.01 -40.49 -87.14
CA GLY A 344 70.07 -41.46 -87.73
C GLY A 344 68.86 -40.78 -88.38
N GLN A 345 68.38 -41.33 -89.51
CA GLN A 345 67.17 -40.85 -90.21
C GLN A 345 65.86 -41.46 -89.69
N ASP A 346 65.94 -42.28 -88.65
CA ASP A 346 64.82 -43.09 -88.15
C ASP A 346 63.97 -42.40 -87.08
N ILE A 347 64.47 -41.33 -86.45
CA ILE A 347 63.78 -40.56 -85.38
C ILE A 347 64.06 -39.06 -85.57
N ASP A 348 63.01 -38.26 -85.70
CA ASP A 348 63.13 -36.82 -85.95
C ASP A 348 63.51 -36.04 -84.68
N TYR A 349 62.80 -36.31 -83.58
CA TYR A 349 63.11 -35.79 -82.26
C TYR A 349 62.45 -36.61 -81.16
N ILE A 350 62.99 -36.47 -79.95
CA ILE A 350 62.39 -37.02 -78.73
C ILE A 350 61.81 -35.88 -77.89
N GLU A 351 60.74 -36.16 -77.16
CA GLU A 351 60.08 -35.23 -76.27
C GLU A 351 59.63 -35.96 -75.01
N ILE A 352 59.73 -35.30 -73.86
CA ILE A 352 59.18 -35.83 -72.62
C ILE A 352 57.74 -35.31 -72.50
N ARG A 353 56.78 -36.22 -72.30
CA ARG A 353 55.38 -35.89 -72.05
C ARG A 353 55.08 -36.11 -70.57
N SER A 354 54.50 -35.11 -69.94
CA SER A 354 53.95 -35.20 -68.59
C SER A 354 52.44 -35.38 -68.68
N ASP A 355 51.96 -36.59 -68.40
CA ASP A 355 50.52 -36.84 -68.26
C ASP A 355 50.15 -36.53 -66.79
N ALA A 356 49.28 -35.55 -66.59
CA ALA A 356 48.71 -35.25 -65.27
C ALA A 356 47.43 -36.08 -65.08
N ASP A 357 47.27 -36.69 -63.90
CA ASP A 357 46.01 -37.38 -63.56
C ASP A 357 44.92 -36.33 -63.30
N GLU A 358 43.98 -36.18 -64.26
CA GLU A 358 42.85 -35.23 -64.15
C GLU A 358 41.83 -35.62 -63.06
N ASN A 359 41.88 -36.86 -62.55
CA ASN A 359 40.93 -37.39 -61.57
C ASN A 359 41.23 -37.01 -60.10
N ILE A 360 42.28 -36.22 -59.84
CA ILE A 360 42.63 -35.83 -58.46
C ILE A 360 41.92 -34.52 -58.13
N SER A 361 40.88 -34.63 -57.30
CA SER A 361 40.19 -33.47 -56.73
C SER A 361 41.19 -32.57 -56.00
N ALA A 362 40.99 -31.24 -56.08
CA ALA A 362 41.86 -30.21 -55.49
C ALA A 362 42.07 -30.32 -53.95
N SER A 363 41.46 -31.31 -53.27
CA SER A 363 41.69 -31.57 -51.84
C SER A 363 42.87 -32.49 -51.55
N ASP A 364 43.36 -33.25 -52.53
CA ASP A 364 44.48 -34.18 -52.31
C ASP A 364 45.83 -33.49 -52.50
N LYS A 365 46.60 -33.43 -51.40
CA LYS A 365 47.80 -32.59 -51.21
C LYS A 365 48.98 -32.88 -52.14
N ARG A 366 48.90 -33.86 -53.04
CA ARG A 366 49.96 -34.16 -54.02
C ARG A 366 49.33 -34.66 -55.33
N ARG A 367 49.43 -33.84 -56.38
CA ARG A 367 49.18 -34.29 -57.75
C ARG A 367 50.34 -35.19 -58.19
N ASN A 368 50.03 -36.36 -58.72
CA ASN A 368 51.02 -37.27 -59.30
C ASN A 368 51.19 -36.96 -60.79
N TYR A 369 52.43 -36.73 -61.22
CA TYR A 369 52.78 -36.54 -62.63
C TYR A 369 53.45 -37.79 -63.17
N ASN A 370 52.91 -38.34 -64.25
CA ASN A 370 53.51 -39.48 -64.96
C ASN A 370 54.31 -38.97 -66.15
N TYR A 371 55.62 -39.17 -66.13
CA TYR A 371 56.51 -38.76 -67.21
C TYR A 371 56.83 -39.94 -68.13
N ARG A 372 56.70 -39.73 -69.45
CA ARG A 372 57.10 -40.70 -70.47
C ARG A 372 57.88 -40.02 -71.59
N VAL A 373 58.82 -40.75 -72.17
CA VAL A 373 59.63 -40.26 -73.29
C VAL A 373 59.04 -40.78 -74.58
N VAL A 374 58.69 -39.87 -75.48
CA VAL A 374 58.03 -40.16 -76.75
C VAL A 374 58.97 -39.75 -77.88
N MET A 375 59.17 -40.63 -78.86
CA MET A 375 59.82 -40.31 -80.11
C MET A 375 58.80 -39.95 -81.18
N THR A 376 59.12 -38.97 -82.00
CA THR A 376 58.32 -38.61 -83.17
C THR A 376 59.03 -39.10 -84.42
N LYS A 377 58.28 -39.81 -85.27
CA LYS A 377 58.75 -40.30 -86.57
C LYS A 377 57.71 -39.91 -87.63
N GLY A 378 58.04 -38.91 -88.46
CA GLY A 378 57.08 -38.26 -89.34
C GLY A 378 55.91 -37.68 -88.53
N ASP A 379 54.69 -38.08 -88.88
CA ASP A 379 53.47 -37.62 -88.20
C ASP A 379 53.01 -38.53 -87.04
N THR A 380 53.76 -39.58 -86.70
CA THR A 380 53.37 -40.52 -85.62
C THR A 380 54.26 -40.38 -84.39
N ALA A 381 53.65 -40.13 -83.24
CA ALA A 381 54.29 -40.12 -81.92
C ALA A 381 54.21 -41.51 -81.26
N LEU A 382 55.35 -42.06 -80.83
CA LEU A 382 55.46 -43.40 -80.26
C LEU A 382 56.26 -43.37 -78.95
N ASP A 383 55.81 -44.14 -77.95
CA ASP A 383 56.56 -44.30 -76.70
C ASP A 383 57.90 -45.04 -76.94
N MET A 384 58.99 -44.50 -76.38
CA MET A 384 60.33 -45.07 -76.48
C MET A 384 60.47 -46.35 -75.65
N ARG A 385 59.64 -46.55 -74.62
CA ARG A 385 59.76 -47.68 -73.70
C ARG A 385 59.50 -49.01 -74.43
N GLY A 386 60.54 -49.85 -74.50
CA GLY A 386 60.49 -51.18 -75.13
C GLY A 386 60.58 -51.20 -76.66
N ARG A 387 60.81 -50.04 -77.32
CA ARG A 387 60.81 -49.92 -78.79
C ARG A 387 62.13 -49.41 -79.39
N CYS A 388 63.14 -49.18 -78.56
CA CYS A 388 64.42 -48.57 -78.96
C CYS A 388 65.60 -49.51 -78.78
N SER A 389 66.63 -49.35 -79.62
CA SER A 389 67.89 -50.10 -79.53
C SER A 389 68.71 -49.69 -78.30
N ALA A 390 69.63 -50.55 -77.86
CA ALA A 390 70.50 -50.27 -76.72
C ALA A 390 71.30 -48.95 -76.88
N GLY A 391 71.78 -48.65 -78.09
CA GLY A 391 72.47 -47.39 -78.40
C GLY A 391 71.56 -46.17 -78.33
N GLN A 392 70.33 -46.26 -78.83
CA GLN A 392 69.33 -45.18 -78.72
C GLN A 392 68.95 -44.91 -77.27
N LYS A 393 68.79 -45.96 -76.45
CA LYS A 393 68.53 -45.79 -75.01
C LYS A 393 69.65 -45.03 -74.31
N VAL A 394 70.91 -45.41 -74.55
CA VAL A 394 72.07 -44.73 -73.94
C VAL A 394 72.18 -43.28 -74.41
N CYS A 395 71.99 -43.01 -75.70
CA CYS A 395 71.99 -41.66 -76.23
C CYS A 395 70.86 -40.81 -75.64
N SER A 396 69.62 -41.31 -75.59
CA SER A 396 68.49 -40.59 -74.99
C SER A 396 68.73 -40.30 -73.51
N ILE A 397 69.28 -41.24 -72.74
CA ILE A 397 69.64 -41.03 -71.33
C ILE A 397 70.73 -39.95 -71.22
N PHE A 398 71.74 -39.98 -72.08
CA PHE A 398 72.81 -38.98 -72.08
C PHE A 398 72.30 -37.57 -72.41
N PHE A 399 71.40 -37.43 -73.39
CA PHE A 399 70.80 -36.13 -73.72
C PHE A 399 69.91 -35.59 -72.60
N ILE A 400 69.06 -36.44 -72.03
CA ILE A 400 68.18 -36.05 -70.92
C ILE A 400 69.02 -35.68 -69.68
N ALA A 401 70.08 -36.43 -69.38
CA ALA A 401 70.98 -36.13 -68.26
C ALA A 401 71.85 -34.87 -68.51
N GLY A 402 72.31 -34.66 -69.74
CA GLY A 402 73.11 -33.50 -70.13
C GLY A 402 72.32 -32.19 -70.08
N ASP A 403 71.06 -32.22 -70.50
CA ASP A 403 70.14 -31.07 -70.41
C ASP A 403 69.85 -30.69 -68.94
N GLN A 404 69.62 -31.69 -68.08
CA GLN A 404 69.39 -31.46 -66.65
C GLN A 404 70.59 -30.78 -65.96
N ALA A 405 71.82 -31.14 -66.32
CA ALA A 405 73.02 -30.48 -65.81
C ALA A 405 73.13 -29.02 -66.28
N CYS A 406 72.64 -28.71 -67.48
CA CYS A 406 72.64 -27.37 -68.04
C CYS A 406 71.56 -26.48 -67.41
N CYS A 407 70.37 -27.03 -67.14
CA CYS A 407 69.27 -26.32 -66.48
C CYS A 407 69.47 -26.13 -64.96
N LEU A 408 70.14 -27.05 -64.26
CA LEU A 408 70.41 -26.96 -62.81
C LEU A 408 71.48 -25.90 -62.44
N MET A 409 72.16 -25.29 -63.40
CA MET A 409 73.06 -24.15 -63.13
C MET A 409 72.31 -22.83 -62.82
N LEU A 410 70.96 -22.82 -62.87
CA LEU A 410 70.15 -21.69 -62.40
C LEU A 410 69.71 -21.90 -60.94
N PRO A 411 69.73 -20.83 -60.10
CA PRO A 411 69.63 -20.94 -58.66
C PRO A 411 68.18 -21.19 -58.23
N SER A 412 67.75 -22.44 -58.20
CA SER A 412 66.47 -22.85 -57.61
C SER A 412 66.62 -24.25 -57.02
N HIS A 413 67.45 -24.33 -55.98
CA HIS A 413 67.69 -25.53 -55.20
C HIS A 413 66.49 -25.82 -54.29
N ASP A 414 65.86 -27.00 -54.50
CA ASP A 414 65.38 -27.92 -53.45
C ASP A 414 64.23 -28.83 -53.93
N ILE A 415 63.38 -28.37 -54.85
CA ILE A 415 62.27 -29.19 -55.37
C ILE A 415 62.77 -30.23 -56.39
N PHE A 416 63.83 -29.92 -57.13
CA PHE A 416 64.40 -30.79 -58.16
C PHE A 416 65.04 -32.07 -57.60
N TYR A 417 65.62 -32.02 -56.39
CA TYR A 417 66.34 -33.16 -55.80
C TYR A 417 65.44 -34.35 -55.46
N SER A 418 64.19 -34.12 -55.07
CA SER A 418 63.27 -35.19 -54.64
C SER A 418 62.63 -35.95 -55.82
N CYS A 419 62.33 -35.28 -56.93
CA CYS A 419 61.96 -35.97 -58.19
C CYS A 419 63.13 -36.80 -58.73
N PHE A 420 64.36 -36.34 -58.52
CA PHE A 420 65.58 -36.95 -59.05
C PHE A 420 65.89 -38.31 -58.41
N GLN A 421 65.68 -38.44 -57.10
CA GLN A 421 65.97 -39.68 -56.38
C GLN A 421 65.07 -40.85 -56.81
N VAL A 422 63.80 -40.57 -57.15
CA VAL A 422 62.84 -41.57 -57.63
C VAL A 422 63.11 -41.94 -59.10
N PHE A 423 63.53 -40.97 -59.92
CA PHE A 423 63.81 -41.22 -61.34
C PHE A 423 65.09 -42.04 -61.55
N PHE A 424 66.17 -41.75 -60.80
CA PHE A 424 67.41 -42.53 -60.85
C PHE A 424 67.26 -43.94 -60.24
N GLN A 425 66.47 -44.12 -59.18
CA GLN A 425 66.17 -45.45 -58.64
C GLN A 425 65.37 -46.31 -59.63
N SER A 426 64.49 -45.71 -60.43
CA SER A 426 63.69 -46.43 -61.42
C SER A 426 64.48 -46.76 -62.70
N LEU A 427 65.49 -45.96 -63.04
CA LEU A 427 66.35 -46.18 -64.21
C LEU A 427 67.48 -47.19 -63.96
N TRP A 428 67.88 -47.40 -62.70
CA TRP A 428 68.91 -48.39 -62.32
C TRP A 428 68.34 -49.80 -62.10
N LEU A 429 67.01 -49.95 -62.08
CA LEU A 429 66.27 -51.21 -61.92
C LEU A 429 65.66 -51.74 -63.24
N LEU A 430 66.16 -51.25 -64.37
CA LEU A 430 65.87 -51.67 -65.75
C LEU A 430 67.18 -51.84 -66.52
#